data_AF-A0A4R1QGE8-F1
#
_entry.id   AF-A0A4R1QGE8-F1
#
_cell.length_a   1.000
_cell.length_b   1.000
_cell.length_c   1.000
_cell.angle_alpha   90.00
_cell.angle_beta   90.00
_cell.angle_gamma   90.00
#
_symmetry.space_group_name_H-M   'P 1'
#
loop_
_entity.id
_entity.type
_entity.pdbx_description
1 polymer ?
#
loop_
_entity_poly.entity_id
_entity_poly.type
_entity_poly.pdbx_seq_one_letter_code
_entity_poly.pdbx_strand_id
1 'polypeptide(L)'
;MFKRLIKSEKGLTLIELLAVIVILGIIAAIAIPSIGGLINKSKDDAKIAEGIQIINAAKLYMTANTPASFPANLTNTELDPYLDSVKDKNYTVTVDKDTNGKYTYTLKNHEANEVLNKASLTESDLQNKTKGTGGSGGTGGTGGN
;
A
#
# COMPACT_ATOMS: atom_id res chain seq x y z
N MET A 1 48.29 44.49 -23.85
CA MET A 1 47.99 45.14 -22.56
C MET A 1 46.60 44.69 -22.10
N PHE A 2 46.50 43.60 -21.34
CA PHE A 2 45.21 43.06 -20.86
C PHE A 2 44.96 43.55 -19.43
N LYS A 3 44.00 44.48 -19.27
CA LYS A 3 43.54 44.95 -17.95
C LYS A 3 42.75 43.83 -17.29
N ARG A 4 43.32 43.21 -16.25
CA ARG A 4 42.60 42.27 -15.38
C ARG A 4 41.58 43.07 -14.57
N LEU A 5 40.30 42.94 -14.93
CA LEU A 5 39.18 43.33 -14.09
C LEU A 5 39.15 42.33 -12.91
N ILE A 6 39.72 42.69 -11.77
CA ILE A 6 39.57 41.93 -10.54
C ILE A 6 38.12 42.12 -10.09
N LYS A 7 37.28 41.11 -10.36
CA LYS A 7 35.92 41.02 -9.85
C LYS A 7 36.01 40.78 -8.35
N SER A 8 35.52 41.73 -7.55
CA SER A 8 35.42 41.57 -6.10
C SER A 8 34.36 40.50 -5.81
N GLU A 9 34.80 39.31 -5.44
CA GLU A 9 33.94 38.29 -4.86
C GLU A 9 33.47 38.81 -3.48
N LYS A 10 32.22 39.29 -3.40
CA LYS A 10 31.61 39.65 -2.12
C LYS A 10 31.43 38.36 -1.33
N GLY A 11 32.22 38.17 -0.28
CA GLY A 11 32.11 37.03 0.62
C GLY A 11 30.77 37.04 1.35
N LEU A 12 30.08 35.90 1.37
CA LEU A 12 28.92 35.66 2.22
C LEU A 12 29.36 35.70 3.69
N THR A 13 28.56 36.32 4.53
CA THR A 13 28.84 36.37 5.96
C THR A 13 28.41 35.06 6.64
N LEU A 14 29.12 34.65 7.70
CA LEU A 14 28.74 33.45 8.46
C LEU A 14 27.34 33.54 9.05
N ILE A 15 26.88 34.76 9.38
CA ILE A 15 25.54 35.00 9.93
C ILE A 15 24.43 34.74 8.90
N GLU A 16 24.64 35.06 7.62
CA GLU A 16 23.69 34.75 6.56
C GLU A 16 23.55 33.24 6.37
N LEU A 17 24.68 32.52 6.40
CA LEU A 17 24.66 31.07 6.26
C LEU A 17 24.04 30.40 7.50
N LEU A 18 24.26 30.97 8.69
CA LEU A 18 23.67 30.52 9.95
C LEU A 18 22.14 30.70 9.98
N ALA A 19 21.62 31.84 9.52
CA ALA A 19 20.18 32.08 9.48
C ALA A 19 19.46 31.07 8.56
N VAL A 20 20.07 30.72 7.41
CA VAL A 20 19.49 29.76 6.45
C VAL A 20 19.42 28.36 7.05
N ILE A 21 20.48 27.85 7.68
CA ILE A 21 20.47 26.50 8.26
C ILE A 21 19.49 26.40 9.43
N VAL A 22 19.28 27.48 10.19
CA VAL A 22 18.28 27.52 11.27
C VAL A 22 16.87 27.39 10.70
N ILE A 23 16.53 28.15 9.65
CA ILE A 23 15.23 28.08 9.00
C ILE A 23 15.01 26.68 8.38
N LEU A 24 16.00 26.15 7.65
CA LEU A 24 15.94 24.80 7.09
C LEU A 24 15.79 23.72 8.18
N GLY A 25 16.46 23.89 9.33
CA GLY A 25 16.35 23.00 10.47
C GLY A 25 14.94 22.95 11.06
N ILE A 26 14.28 24.11 11.21
CA ILE A 26 12.90 24.19 11.71
C ILE A 26 11.93 23.53 10.73
N ILE A 27 12.06 23.81 9.43
CA ILE A 27 11.21 23.21 8.39
C ILE A 27 11.41 21.68 8.37
N ALA A 28 12.66 21.21 8.38
CA ALA A 28 12.97 19.79 8.37
C ALA A 28 12.41 19.06 9.61
N ALA A 29 12.50 19.67 10.79
CA ALA A 29 11.98 19.10 12.03
C ALA A 29 10.47 18.82 11.99
N ILE A 30 9.68 19.67 11.32
CA ILE A 30 8.23 19.50 11.18
C ILE A 30 7.89 18.59 9.99
N ALA A 31 8.61 18.73 8.87
CA ALA A 31 8.30 18.04 7.62
C ALA A 31 8.58 16.52 7.71
N ILE A 32 9.71 16.10 8.27
CA ILE A 32 10.13 14.68 8.33
C ILE A 32 9.09 13.77 9.00
N PRO A 33 8.58 14.06 10.22
CA PRO A 33 7.62 13.17 10.88
C PRO A 33 6.29 13.04 10.11
N SER A 34 5.87 14.08 9.37
CA SER A 34 4.62 14.06 8.61
C SER A 34 4.67 13.14 7.38
N ILE A 35 5.84 13.00 6.75
CA ILE A 35 6.02 12.23 5.51
C ILE A 35 6.09 10.72 5.78
N GLY A 36 6.68 10.31 6.91
CA GLY A 36 6.84 8.89 7.26
C GLY A 36 5.51 8.14 7.39
N GLY A 37 4.51 8.74 8.05
CA GLY A 37 3.18 8.14 8.21
C GLY A 37 2.44 7.98 6.88
N LEU A 38 2.57 8.97 5.98
CA LEU A 38 1.95 8.93 4.66
C LEU A 38 2.54 7.79 3.80
N ILE A 39 3.86 7.64 3.81
CA ILE A 39 4.56 6.58 3.06
C ILE A 39 4.11 5.19 3.54
N ASN A 40 4.01 4.99 4.85
CA ASN A 40 3.55 3.70 5.40
C ASN A 40 2.12 3.40 4.98
N LYS A 41 1.22 4.38 5.06
CA LYS A 41 -0.16 4.23 4.59
C LYS A 41 -0.22 3.92 3.09
N SER A 42 0.58 4.57 2.26
CA SER A 42 0.64 4.27 0.82
C SER A 42 1.13 2.84 0.54
N LYS A 43 2.08 2.33 1.33
CA LYS A 43 2.54 0.94 1.23
C LYS A 43 1.43 -0.03 1.66
N ASP A 44 0.72 0.25 2.73
CA ASP A 44 -0.40 -0.57 3.21
C ASP A 44 -1.55 -0.60 2.19
N ASP A 45 -1.90 0.56 1.64
CA ASP A 45 -2.91 0.69 0.58
C ASP A 45 -2.51 -0.11 -0.67
N ALA A 46 -1.23 -0.12 -1.04
CA ALA A 46 -0.72 -0.93 -2.14
C ALA A 46 -0.85 -2.44 -1.89
N LYS A 47 -0.49 -2.92 -0.68
CA LYS A 47 -0.66 -4.32 -0.28
C LYS A 47 -2.12 -4.76 -0.34
N ILE A 48 -3.05 -3.90 0.06
CA ILE A 48 -4.48 -4.20 0.00
C ILE A 48 -4.94 -4.28 -1.47
N ALA A 49 -4.51 -3.34 -2.31
CA ALA A 49 -4.83 -3.35 -3.74
C ALA A 49 -4.31 -4.61 -4.45
N GLU A 50 -3.10 -5.04 -4.11
CA GLU A 50 -2.50 -6.30 -4.59
C GLU A 50 -3.34 -7.51 -4.18
N GLY A 51 -3.80 -7.57 -2.93
CA GLY A 51 -4.73 -8.61 -2.47
C GLY A 51 -6.05 -8.65 -3.28
N ILE A 52 -6.59 -7.49 -3.66
CA ILE A 52 -7.79 -7.41 -4.52
C ILE A 52 -7.49 -7.95 -5.92
N GLN A 53 -6.34 -7.60 -6.49
CA GLN A 53 -5.91 -8.12 -7.79
C GLN A 53 -5.77 -9.64 -7.78
N ILE A 54 -5.18 -10.20 -6.71
CA ILE A 54 -5.07 -11.66 -6.51
C ILE A 54 -6.44 -12.33 -6.46
N ILE A 55 -7.40 -11.78 -5.71
CA ILE A 55 -8.77 -12.33 -5.68
C ILE A 55 -9.44 -12.24 -7.06
N ASN A 56 -9.24 -11.14 -7.79
CA ASN A 56 -9.80 -10.98 -9.13
C ASN A 56 -9.19 -11.97 -10.13
N ALA A 57 -7.88 -12.19 -10.07
CA ALA A 57 -7.21 -13.23 -10.83
C ALA A 57 -7.78 -14.62 -10.51
N ALA A 58 -8.01 -14.93 -9.22
CA ALA A 58 -8.65 -16.18 -8.82
C ALA A 58 -10.06 -16.34 -9.42
N LYS A 59 -10.88 -15.28 -9.44
CA LYS A 59 -12.20 -15.31 -10.08
C LYS A 59 -12.12 -15.54 -11.60
N LEU A 60 -11.17 -14.89 -12.27
CA LEU A 60 -10.93 -15.08 -13.71
C LEU A 60 -10.48 -16.51 -13.99
N TYR A 61 -9.53 -17.03 -13.21
CA TYR A 61 -9.09 -18.43 -13.30
C TYR A 61 -10.27 -19.39 -13.10
N MET A 62 -11.09 -19.19 -12.07
CA MET A 62 -12.25 -20.03 -11.78
C MET A 62 -13.31 -20.03 -12.87
N THR A 63 -13.39 -18.94 -13.66
CA THR A 63 -14.28 -18.83 -14.81
C THR A 63 -13.79 -19.68 -15.99
N ALA A 64 -12.47 -19.76 -16.19
CA ALA A 64 -11.86 -20.55 -17.26
C ALA A 64 -11.65 -22.02 -16.88
N ASN A 65 -11.33 -22.29 -15.60
CA ASN A 65 -10.88 -23.57 -15.08
C ASN A 65 -11.61 -23.90 -13.77
N THR A 66 -12.92 -24.17 -13.85
CA THR A 66 -13.70 -24.55 -12.66
C THR A 66 -13.30 -25.96 -12.19
N PRO A 67 -12.74 -26.13 -10.96
CA PRO A 67 -12.37 -27.43 -10.42
C PRO A 67 -13.60 -28.30 -10.15
N ALA A 68 -13.41 -29.62 -10.20
CA ALA A 68 -14.49 -30.58 -9.90
C ALA A 68 -14.81 -30.71 -8.40
N SER A 69 -13.92 -30.26 -7.50
CA SER A 69 -14.04 -30.38 -6.05
C SER A 69 -13.67 -29.09 -5.33
N PHE A 70 -14.30 -28.84 -4.19
CA PHE A 70 -14.09 -27.69 -3.32
C PHE A 70 -13.84 -28.16 -1.87
N PRO A 71 -13.03 -27.44 -1.05
CA PRO A 71 -12.34 -26.19 -1.37
C PRO A 71 -11.19 -26.38 -2.35
N ALA A 72 -11.02 -25.42 -3.27
CA ALA A 72 -9.86 -25.35 -4.15
C ALA A 72 -8.87 -24.33 -3.59
N ASN A 73 -7.58 -24.65 -3.58
CA ASN A 73 -6.53 -23.73 -3.17
C ASN A 73 -5.73 -23.33 -4.40
N LEU A 74 -5.75 -22.03 -4.70
CA LEU A 74 -5.01 -21.43 -5.82
C LEU A 74 -3.79 -20.70 -5.26
N THR A 75 -2.66 -20.87 -5.91
CA THR A 75 -1.38 -20.27 -5.54
C THR A 75 -0.88 -19.40 -6.68
N ASN A 76 0.33 -18.86 -6.54
CA ASN A 76 0.97 -18.13 -7.64
C ASN A 76 1.06 -18.98 -8.92
N THR A 77 1.25 -20.30 -8.82
CA THR A 77 1.39 -21.17 -10.00
C THR A 77 0.20 -21.07 -10.96
N GLU A 78 -1.02 -21.00 -10.41
CA GLU A 78 -2.25 -20.90 -11.19
C GLU A 78 -2.59 -19.46 -11.59
N LEU A 79 -2.23 -18.48 -10.75
CA LEU A 79 -2.68 -17.10 -10.90
C LEU A 79 -1.67 -16.17 -11.59
N ASP A 80 -0.38 -16.53 -11.67
CA ASP A 80 0.68 -15.75 -12.33
C ASP A 80 0.28 -15.29 -13.76
N PRO A 81 -0.37 -16.13 -14.61
CA PRO A 81 -0.78 -15.69 -15.95
C PRO A 81 -1.86 -14.58 -15.97
N TYR A 82 -2.55 -14.37 -14.85
CA TYR A 82 -3.64 -13.42 -14.70
C TYR A 82 -3.25 -12.19 -13.88
N LEU A 83 -2.00 -12.12 -13.42
CA LEU A 83 -1.49 -11.07 -12.54
C LEU A 83 -0.38 -10.29 -13.23
N ASP A 84 -0.44 -8.97 -13.10
CA ASP A 84 0.65 -8.09 -13.56
C ASP A 84 1.45 -7.62 -12.33
N SER A 85 2.70 -8.08 -12.24
CA SER A 85 3.70 -7.56 -11.31
C SER A 85 3.30 -7.56 -9.83
N VAL A 86 2.80 -8.69 -9.34
CA VAL A 86 2.57 -8.95 -7.91
C VAL A 86 3.91 -9.26 -7.23
N LYS A 87 4.20 -8.53 -6.15
CA LYS A 87 5.46 -8.57 -5.42
C LYS A 87 5.50 -9.74 -4.44
N ASP A 88 4.40 -10.02 -3.76
CA ASP A 88 4.28 -11.16 -2.85
C ASP A 88 3.75 -12.39 -3.60
N LYS A 89 4.57 -13.43 -3.71
CA LYS A 89 4.20 -14.69 -4.37
C LYS A 89 3.76 -15.78 -3.40
N ASN A 90 3.84 -15.53 -2.09
CA ASN A 90 3.61 -16.52 -1.06
C ASN A 90 2.17 -16.51 -0.53
N TYR A 91 1.19 -16.19 -1.38
CA TYR A 91 -0.22 -16.20 -0.99
C TYR A 91 -0.92 -17.52 -1.33
N THR A 92 -2.10 -17.70 -0.75
CA THR A 92 -3.03 -18.76 -1.15
C THR A 92 -4.45 -18.19 -1.18
N VAL A 93 -5.16 -18.43 -2.28
CA VAL A 93 -6.59 -18.13 -2.39
C VAL A 93 -7.36 -19.43 -2.25
N THR A 94 -8.11 -19.56 -1.15
CA THR A 94 -9.08 -20.64 -0.98
C THR A 94 -10.40 -20.23 -1.63
N VAL A 95 -10.91 -21.10 -2.51
CA VAL A 95 -12.22 -20.97 -3.15
C VAL A 95 -13.13 -22.04 -2.56
N ASP A 96 -14.20 -21.60 -1.93
CA ASP A 96 -15.26 -22.45 -1.39
C ASP A 96 -16.52 -22.34 -2.24
N LYS A 97 -17.30 -23.43 -2.34
CA LYS A 97 -18.61 -23.45 -2.99
C LYS A 97 -19.66 -23.87 -1.98
N ASP A 98 -20.68 -23.04 -1.79
CA ASP A 98 -21.80 -23.36 -0.91
C ASP A 98 -22.81 -24.32 -1.59
N THR A 99 -23.79 -24.80 -0.81
CA THR A 99 -24.87 -25.67 -1.30
C THR A 99 -25.79 -24.99 -2.32
N ASN A 100 -25.75 -23.66 -2.42
CA ASN A 100 -26.52 -22.86 -3.37
C ASN A 100 -25.72 -22.57 -4.66
N GLY A 101 -24.48 -23.06 -4.76
CA GLY A 101 -23.59 -22.85 -5.90
C GLY A 101 -22.85 -21.51 -5.90
N LYS A 102 -22.89 -20.75 -4.82
CA LYS A 102 -22.16 -19.49 -4.66
C LYS A 102 -20.70 -19.76 -4.31
N TYR A 103 -19.80 -19.09 -5.02
CA TYR A 103 -18.36 -19.13 -4.73
C TYR A 103 -17.95 -18.06 -3.72
N THR A 104 -17.11 -18.44 -2.76
CA THR A 104 -16.47 -17.54 -1.80
C THR A 104 -14.96 -17.61 -1.98
N TYR A 105 -14.32 -16.45 -2.09
CA TYR A 105 -12.88 -16.33 -2.32
C TYR A 105 -12.22 -15.74 -1.07
N THR A 106 -11.21 -16.44 -0.58
CA THR A 106 -10.54 -16.10 0.67
C THR A 106 -9.04 -16.08 0.48
N LEU A 107 -8.42 -14.90 0.63
CA LEU A 107 -6.98 -14.69 0.57
C LEU A 107 -6.32 -14.97 1.92
N LYS A 108 -5.22 -15.72 1.91
CA LYS A 108 -4.38 -16.06 3.06
C LYS A 108 -2.90 -15.89 2.72
N ASN A 109 -2.08 -15.76 3.76
CA ASN A 109 -0.61 -15.67 3.68
C ASN A 109 -0.10 -14.52 2.79
N HIS A 110 -0.85 -13.43 2.68
CA HIS A 110 -0.42 -12.24 1.94
C HIS A 110 -0.11 -11.09 2.91
N GLU A 111 0.76 -10.16 2.56
CA GLU A 111 1.08 -9.00 3.42
C GLU A 111 -0.17 -8.18 3.84
N ALA A 112 -1.25 -8.21 3.04
CA ALA A 112 -2.53 -7.59 3.39
C ALA A 112 -3.19 -8.18 4.65
N ASN A 113 -2.94 -9.46 4.94
CA ASN A 113 -3.45 -10.13 6.15
C ASN A 113 -2.88 -9.49 7.42
N GLU A 114 -1.60 -9.11 7.39
CA GLU A 114 -0.93 -8.43 8.50
C GLU A 114 -1.45 -6.99 8.65
N VAL A 115 -1.60 -6.27 7.53
CA VAL A 115 -2.13 -4.89 7.51
C VAL A 115 -3.53 -4.81 8.11
N LEU A 116 -4.38 -5.82 7.86
CA LEU A 116 -5.75 -5.88 8.35
C LEU A 116 -5.91 -6.69 9.65
N ASN A 117 -4.82 -7.24 10.19
CA ASN A 117 -4.81 -8.12 11.36
C ASN A 117 -5.87 -9.24 11.28
N LYS A 118 -5.92 -9.93 10.14
CA LYS A 118 -6.85 -11.04 9.89
C LYS A 118 -6.12 -12.21 9.23
N ALA A 119 -6.30 -13.41 9.78
CA ALA A 119 -5.71 -14.63 9.24
C ALA A 119 -6.22 -14.98 7.83
N SER A 120 -7.39 -14.48 7.44
CA SER A 120 -7.99 -14.69 6.13
C SER A 120 -8.82 -13.48 5.72
N LEU A 121 -8.80 -13.13 4.44
CA LEU A 121 -9.44 -11.93 3.90
C LEU A 121 -10.37 -12.26 2.75
N THR A 122 -11.60 -11.79 2.83
CA THR A 122 -12.53 -11.77 1.69
C THR A 122 -12.34 -10.49 0.87
N GLU A 123 -12.90 -10.46 -0.33
CA GLU A 123 -12.90 -9.22 -1.15
C GLU A 123 -13.55 -8.05 -0.41
N SER A 124 -14.64 -8.29 0.34
CA SER A 124 -15.31 -7.26 1.13
C SER A 124 -14.40 -6.68 2.21
N ASP A 125 -13.56 -7.52 2.85
CA ASP A 125 -12.61 -7.08 3.87
C ASP A 125 -11.57 -6.11 3.28
N LEU A 126 -11.07 -6.42 2.08
CA LEU A 126 -10.09 -5.59 1.37
C LEU A 126 -10.74 -4.29 0.86
N GLN A 127 -11.93 -4.36 0.27
CA GLN A 127 -12.63 -3.20 -0.28
C GLN A 127 -13.12 -2.21 0.79
N ASN A 128 -13.48 -2.68 1.98
CA ASN A 128 -13.92 -1.78 3.05
C ASN A 128 -12.79 -0.87 3.54
N LYS A 129 -11.53 -1.34 3.50
CA LYS A 129 -10.37 -0.52 3.84
C LYS A 129 -10.06 0.51 2.75
N THR A 130 -10.17 0.16 1.47
CA THR A 130 -9.94 1.10 0.37
C THR A 130 -10.99 2.21 0.31
N LYS A 131 -12.23 1.94 0.75
CA LYS A 131 -13.28 2.97 0.89
C LYS A 131 -13.03 3.93 2.06
N GLY A 132 -12.40 3.45 3.14
CA GLY A 132 -12.03 4.28 4.29
C GLY A 132 -10.81 5.18 4.09
N THR A 133 -10.09 5.05 2.95
CA THR A 133 -8.87 5.82 2.67
C THR A 133 -9.04 6.97 1.68
N GLY A 134 -10.26 7.16 1.15
CA GLY A 134 -10.67 8.31 0.34
C GLY A 134 -11.27 9.43 1.19
N GLY A 135 -10.42 10.20 1.88
CA GLY A 135 -10.79 11.50 2.46
C GLY A 135 -11.52 11.47 3.80
N SER A 136 -10.78 11.72 4.88
CA SER A 136 -11.19 12.72 5.87
C SER A 136 -10.00 13.00 6.81
N GLY A 137 -9.54 14.24 6.80
CA GLY A 137 -8.87 14.78 7.97
C GLY A 137 -9.93 15.07 9.04
N GLY A 138 -9.61 14.72 10.29
CA GLY A 138 -10.19 15.37 11.46
C GLY A 138 -11.37 14.67 12.13
N THR A 139 -11.24 14.62 13.47
CA THR A 139 -12.25 14.40 14.52
C THR A 139 -12.78 12.98 14.62
N GLY A 140 -13.01 12.36 15.77
CA GLY A 140 -13.18 12.79 17.16
C GLY A 140 -13.76 11.54 17.87
N GLY A 141 -13.61 11.45 19.19
CA GLY A 141 -13.87 10.21 19.95
C GLY A 141 -15.33 9.74 20.10
N THR A 142 -15.55 9.11 21.26
CA THR A 142 -16.76 8.41 21.76
C THR A 142 -16.88 6.97 21.23
N GLY A 143 -17.12 5.93 22.03
CA GLY A 143 -17.60 5.81 23.41
C GLY A 143 -17.99 4.33 23.60
N GLY A 144 -18.06 3.88 24.85
CA GLY A 144 -18.17 2.47 25.21
C GLY A 144 -19.42 1.72 24.73
N ASN A 145 -19.33 0.40 24.78
CA ASN A 145 -19.99 -0.40 25.81
C ASN A 145 -19.11 -1.62 26.11
#